data_AF-A0A3M1J9N1-F1
#
_entry.id   AF-A0A3M1J9N1-F1
#
_cell.length_a   1.000
_cell.length_b   1.000
_cell.length_c   1.000
_cell.angle_alpha   90.00
_cell.angle_beta   90.00
_cell.angle_gamma   90.00
#
_symmetry.space_group_name_H-M   'P 1'
#
loop_
_entity.id
_entity.type
_entity.pdbx_description
1 polymer ?
#
loop_
_entity_poly.entity_id
_entity_poly.type
_entity_poly.pdbx_seq_one_letter_code
_entity_poly.pdbx_strand_id
1 'polypeptide(L)'
;VVPLRRALTGFCAWITGRKRFHGGARAQLETFEADGERIKVNPLAGWSAQQIRDYLQRHDLPLHPLLEKGYLSVGCAPCTVPAALGDGPRSGRWRGLEKSECGIHFVDGRPDPARGEDRSG
;
A
#
# COMPACT_ATOMS: atom_id res chain seq x y z
N VAL A 1 10.25 4.81 -10.02
CA VAL A 1 11.13 4.54 -8.84
C VAL A 1 12.29 5.51 -8.68
N VAL A 2 12.84 6.09 -9.76
CA VAL A 2 14.08 6.90 -9.72
C VAL A 2 14.10 7.95 -8.59
N PRO A 3 13.02 8.73 -8.33
CA PRO A 3 13.03 9.70 -7.23
C PRO A 3 13.20 9.05 -5.86
N LEU A 4 12.49 7.96 -5.58
CA LEU A 4 12.58 7.25 -4.30
C LEU A 4 13.99 6.65 -4.11
N ARG A 5 14.55 6.01 -5.15
CA ARG A 5 15.92 5.46 -5.07
C ARG A 5 16.95 6.53 -4.74
N ARG A 6 16.84 7.71 -5.35
CA ARG A 6 17.73 8.85 -5.06
C ARG A 6 17.58 9.32 -3.62
N ALA A 7 16.34 9.47 -3.14
CA ALA A 7 16.06 9.92 -1.76
C ALA A 7 16.54 8.93 -0.69
N LEU A 8 16.59 7.63 -0.99
CA LEU A 8 17.07 6.59 -0.07
C LEU A 8 18.60 6.41 -0.07
N THR A 9 19.34 7.22 -0.83
CA THR A 9 20.81 7.20 -0.80
C THR A 9 21.30 7.56 0.61
N GLY A 10 22.22 6.75 1.17
CA GLY A 10 22.77 6.97 2.51
C GLY A 10 21.93 6.39 3.66
N PHE A 11 20.72 5.87 3.40
CA PHE A 11 19.89 5.23 4.42
C PHE A 11 19.97 3.70 4.30
N CYS A 12 20.13 3.03 5.44
CA CYS A 12 20.13 1.57 5.54
C CYS A 12 18.73 0.96 5.66
N ALA A 13 17.72 1.76 6.01
CA ALA A 13 16.35 1.29 6.14
C ALA A 13 15.31 2.39 5.83
N TRP A 14 14.08 1.97 5.54
CA TRP A 14 12.94 2.87 5.34
C TRP A 14 11.64 2.26 5.83
N ILE A 15 10.71 3.13 6.25
CA ILE A 15 9.42 2.73 6.84
C ILE A 15 8.31 2.95 5.82
N THR A 16 7.36 2.02 5.74
CA THR A 16 6.14 2.19 4.94
C THR A 16 4.87 2.03 5.77
N GLY A 17 3.78 2.62 5.27
CA GLY A 17 2.44 2.45 5.82
C GLY A 17 1.66 1.27 5.24
N ARG A 18 2.32 0.27 4.64
CA ARG A 18 1.65 -0.94 4.11
C ARG A 18 1.01 -1.74 5.26
N LYS A 19 -0.13 -2.37 5.00
CA LYS A 19 -1.01 -3.05 5.99
C LYS A 19 -1.63 -4.29 5.33
N ARG A 20 -1.72 -5.41 6.04
CA ARG A 20 -2.23 -6.69 5.47
C ARG A 20 -3.70 -6.63 5.06
N PHE A 21 -4.56 -5.97 5.85
CA PHE A 21 -5.99 -5.86 5.52
C PHE A 21 -6.28 -5.08 4.23
N HIS A 22 -5.28 -4.41 3.65
CA HIS A 22 -5.42 -3.84 2.32
C HIS A 22 -5.57 -4.89 1.21
N GLY A 23 -5.34 -6.18 1.51
CA GLY A 23 -5.60 -7.32 0.63
C GLY A 23 -4.63 -7.45 -0.54
N GLY A 24 -4.95 -8.36 -1.46
CA GLY A 24 -4.09 -8.68 -2.61
C GLY A 24 -2.71 -9.18 -2.17
N ALA A 25 -1.66 -8.73 -2.85
CA ALA A 25 -0.26 -9.07 -2.51
C ALA A 25 0.11 -8.67 -1.07
N ARG A 26 -0.60 -7.70 -0.47
CA ARG A 26 -0.31 -7.22 0.88
C ARG A 26 -0.74 -8.18 1.99
N ALA A 27 -1.58 -9.17 1.70
CA ALA A 27 -2.07 -10.10 2.72
C ALA A 27 -0.91 -10.87 3.40
N GLN A 28 0.18 -11.11 2.68
CA GLN A 28 1.38 -11.83 3.14
C GLN A 28 2.55 -10.88 3.49
N LEU A 29 2.25 -9.63 3.82
CA LEU A 29 3.28 -8.64 4.19
C LEU A 29 4.07 -9.07 5.41
N GLU A 30 5.39 -9.13 5.29
CA GLU A 30 6.29 -9.23 6.43
C GLU A 30 6.49 -7.88 7.12
N THR A 31 6.77 -7.90 8.42
CA THR A 31 7.09 -6.67 9.17
C THR A 31 8.44 -6.11 8.70
N PHE A 32 9.37 -6.98 8.31
CA PHE A 32 10.68 -6.62 7.77
C PHE A 32 10.86 -7.31 6.41
N GLU A 33 11.16 -6.55 5.38
CA GLU A 33 11.44 -7.07 4.03
C GLU A 33 12.84 -6.61 3.59
N ALA A 34 13.55 -7.46 2.85
CA ALA A 34 14.76 -7.05 2.15
C ALA A 34 14.40 -6.14 0.96
N ASP A 35 15.22 -5.11 0.72
CA ASP A 35 15.11 -4.19 -0.42
C ASP A 35 16.51 -3.88 -0.95
N GLY A 36 17.10 -4.87 -1.62
CA GLY A 36 18.53 -4.87 -1.97
C GLY A 36 19.38 -4.89 -0.70
N GLU A 37 20.25 -3.89 -0.56
CA GLU A 37 21.11 -3.72 0.63
C GLU A 37 20.39 -3.03 1.81
N ARG A 38 19.11 -2.66 1.66
CA ARG A 38 18.33 -1.95 2.67
C ARG A 38 17.27 -2.84 3.29
N ILE A 39 16.78 -2.42 4.45
CA ILE A 39 15.62 -3.02 5.12
C ILE A 39 14.40 -2.12 4.91
N LYS A 40 13.29 -2.71 4.46
CA LYS A 40 11.98 -2.05 4.45
C LYS A 40 11.17 -2.52 5.66
N VAL A 41 10.65 -1.59 6.45
CA VAL A 41 9.91 -1.88 7.69
C VAL A 41 8.44 -1.48 7.53
N ASN A 42 7.54 -2.41 7.83
CA ASN A 42 6.08 -2.22 7.80
C ASN A 42 5.51 -2.32 9.22
N PRO A 43 5.68 -1.30 10.08
CA PRO A 43 5.26 -1.38 11.49
C PRO A 43 3.76 -1.60 11.65
N LEU A 44 2.97 -1.22 10.64
CA LEU A 44 1.52 -1.38 10.63
C LEU A 44 1.04 -2.64 9.91
N ALA A 45 1.94 -3.55 9.51
CA ALA A 45 1.59 -4.74 8.72
C ALA A 45 0.44 -5.54 9.36
N GLY A 46 0.52 -5.77 10.67
CA GLY A 46 -0.47 -6.54 11.44
C GLY A 46 -1.66 -5.73 11.98
N TRP A 47 -1.71 -4.41 11.78
CA TRP A 47 -2.83 -3.61 12.27
C TRP A 47 -4.06 -3.85 11.44
N SER A 48 -5.22 -3.96 12.08
CA SER A 48 -6.55 -4.02 11.46
C SER A 48 -7.09 -2.63 11.09
N ALA A 49 -8.13 -2.60 10.26
CA ALA A 49 -8.81 -1.35 9.93
C ALA A 49 -9.40 -0.66 11.17
N GLN A 50 -9.88 -1.43 12.15
CA GLN A 50 -10.39 -0.89 13.41
C GLN A 50 -9.29 -0.25 14.25
N GLN A 51 -8.14 -0.92 14.41
CA GLN A 51 -7.01 -0.36 15.16
C GLN A 51 -6.50 0.96 14.57
N ILE A 52 -6.52 1.10 13.24
CA ILE A 52 -6.18 2.37 12.58
C ILE A 52 -7.21 3.44 12.92
N ARG A 53 -8.52 3.14 12.83
CA ARG A 53 -9.58 4.08 13.21
C ARG A 53 -9.48 4.51 14.67
N ASP A 54 -9.32 3.57 15.58
CA ASP A 54 -9.20 3.83 17.01
C ASP A 54 -7.99 4.70 17.32
N TYR A 55 -6.87 4.47 16.63
CA TYR A 55 -5.66 5.26 16.81
C TYR A 55 -5.84 6.69 16.29
N LEU A 56 -6.44 6.87 15.11
CA LEU A 56 -6.74 8.19 14.57
C LEU A 56 -7.64 8.98 15.52
N GLN A 57 -8.70 8.35 16.04
CA GLN A 57 -9.62 8.98 16.99
C GLN A 57 -8.96 9.29 18.33
N ARG A 58 -8.22 8.34 18.91
CA ARG A 58 -7.53 8.51 20.21
C ARG A 58 -6.55 9.68 20.18
N HIS A 59 -5.92 9.93 19.04
CA HIS A 59 -4.86 10.93 18.89
C HIS A 59 -5.31 12.17 18.11
N ASP A 60 -6.61 12.35 17.86
CA ASP A 60 -7.19 13.48 17.14
C ASP A 60 -6.46 13.79 15.81
N LEU A 61 -6.15 12.73 15.05
CA LEU A 61 -5.39 12.85 13.82
C LEU A 61 -6.32 13.21 12.65
N PRO A 62 -6.00 14.25 11.86
CA PRO A 62 -6.86 14.69 10.78
C PRO A 62 -6.95 13.64 9.68
N LEU A 63 -8.17 13.42 9.20
CA LEU A 63 -8.42 12.58 8.03
C LEU A 63 -8.13 13.36 6.75
N HIS A 64 -7.72 12.65 5.70
CA HIS A 64 -7.52 13.27 4.40
C HIS A 64 -8.88 13.73 3.83
N PRO A 65 -9.05 14.98 3.34
CA PRO A 65 -10.36 15.50 2.90
C PRO A 65 -11.04 14.68 1.79
N LEU A 66 -10.25 13.98 0.96
CA LEU A 66 -10.81 13.10 -0.08
C LEU A 66 -11.51 11.85 0.47
N LEU A 67 -11.29 11.50 1.74
CA LEU A 67 -11.98 10.37 2.35
C LEU A 67 -13.50 10.59 2.38
N GLU A 68 -13.93 11.82 2.68
CA GLU A 68 -15.35 12.23 2.66
C GLU A 68 -15.96 12.17 1.27
N LYS A 69 -15.11 12.23 0.23
CA LYS A 69 -15.51 12.08 -1.18
C LYS A 69 -15.44 10.63 -1.67
N GLY A 70 -15.28 9.66 -0.77
CA GLY A 70 -15.26 8.23 -1.08
C GLY A 70 -13.88 7.69 -1.51
N TYR A 71 -12.80 8.46 -1.39
CA TYR A 71 -11.45 7.99 -1.75
C TYR A 71 -10.80 7.23 -0.58
N LEU A 72 -11.07 5.93 -0.48
CA LEU A 72 -10.54 5.07 0.60
C LEU A 72 -9.02 4.82 0.52
N SER A 73 -8.42 4.97 -0.67
CA SER A 73 -6.97 4.85 -0.88
C SER A 73 -6.53 5.83 -1.95
N VAL A 74 -5.72 6.81 -1.59
CA VAL A 74 -5.28 7.91 -2.48
C VAL A 74 -3.94 7.58 -3.16
N GLY A 75 -3.80 7.94 -4.43
CA GLY A 75 -2.57 7.88 -5.22
C GLY A 75 -2.50 9.06 -6.18
N CYS A 76 -1.85 8.89 -7.35
CA CYS A 76 -1.88 9.92 -8.39
C CYS A 76 -3.31 10.11 -8.94
N ALA A 77 -3.67 11.34 -9.28
CA ALA A 77 -4.99 11.71 -9.81
C ALA A 77 -5.51 10.79 -10.93
N PRO A 78 -4.74 10.45 -11.99
CA PRO A 78 -5.27 9.63 -13.09
C PRO A 78 -5.45 8.14 -12.73
N CYS A 79 -4.94 7.69 -11.59
CA CYS A 79 -4.96 6.27 -11.19
C CYS A 79 -5.75 6.03 -9.90
N THR A 80 -6.56 7.01 -9.49
CA THR A 80 -7.31 6.98 -8.23
C THR A 80 -8.72 7.49 -8.47
N VAL A 81 -9.71 6.68 -8.12
CA VAL A 81 -11.14 6.99 -8.20
C VAL A 81 -11.81 6.66 -6.86
N PRO A 82 -13.01 7.20 -6.57
CA PRO A 82 -13.78 6.81 -5.40
C PRO A 82 -14.08 5.30 -5.38
N ALA A 83 -14.09 4.71 -4.19
CA ALA A 83 -14.52 3.32 -4.00
C ALA A 83 -16.05 3.22 -4.09
N ALA A 84 -16.58 2.12 -4.61
CA ALA A 84 -18.01 1.83 -4.53
C ALA A 84 -18.38 1.35 -3.13
N LEU A 85 -19.67 1.39 -2.78
CA LEU A 85 -20.14 0.90 -1.50
C LEU A 85 -19.88 -0.62 -1.38
N GLY A 86 -19.23 -1.04 -0.29
CA GLY A 86 -18.88 -2.45 -0.06
C GLY A 86 -17.57 -2.91 -0.71
N ASP A 87 -16.90 -2.04 -1.48
CA ASP A 87 -15.60 -2.37 -2.06
C ASP A 87 -14.49 -2.52 -1.00
N GLY A 88 -13.47 -3.29 -1.36
CA GLY A 88 -12.23 -3.37 -0.58
C GLY A 88 -11.49 -2.01 -0.48
N PRO A 89 -10.63 -1.83 0.54
CA PRO A 89 -10.04 -0.54 0.92
C PRO A 89 -9.15 0.10 -0.17
N ARG A 90 -8.78 -0.64 -1.21
CA ARG A 90 -7.95 -0.17 -2.33
C ARG A 90 -8.59 -0.29 -3.70
N SER A 91 -9.89 -0.61 -3.78
CA SER A 91 -10.59 -0.80 -5.07
C SER A 91 -10.55 0.43 -5.98
N GLY A 92 -10.42 1.63 -5.39
CA GLY A 92 -10.30 2.88 -6.13
C GLY A 92 -8.95 3.08 -6.82
N ARG A 93 -7.96 2.22 -6.59
CA ARG A 93 -6.64 2.28 -7.23
C ARG A 93 -6.63 1.41 -8.47
N TRP A 94 -6.14 1.97 -9.58
CA TRP A 94 -5.91 1.23 -10.83
C TRP A 94 -7.15 0.52 -11.39
N ARG A 95 -8.35 1.03 -11.11
CA ARG A 95 -9.59 0.51 -11.67
C ARG A 95 -9.50 0.50 -13.20
N GLY A 96 -9.65 -0.68 -13.80
CA GLY A 96 -9.52 -0.88 -15.25
C GLY A 96 -8.07 -1.01 -15.77
N LEU A 97 -7.07 -1.18 -14.89
CA LEU A 97 -5.67 -1.40 -15.27
C LEU A 97 -5.17 -2.75 -14.72
N GLU A 98 -4.24 -3.39 -15.42
CA GLU A 98 -3.55 -4.63 -15.00
C GLU A 98 -2.48 -4.35 -13.92
N LYS A 99 -2.79 -3.52 -12.93
CA LYS A 99 -1.86 -3.09 -11.90
C LYS A 99 -2.52 -3.14 -10.53
N SER A 100 -1.92 -3.86 -9.60
CA SER A 100 -2.41 -3.97 -8.22
C SER A 100 -1.46 -3.40 -7.17
N GLU A 101 -0.24 -3.01 -7.58
CA GLU A 101 0.73 -2.37 -6.70
C GLU A 101 1.48 -1.20 -7.32
N CYS A 102 1.92 -0.30 -6.44
CA CYS A 102 2.72 0.84 -6.86
C CYS A 102 4.15 0.36 -7.13
N GLY A 103 4.72 0.76 -8.27
CA GLY A 103 6.13 0.50 -8.61
C GLY A 103 7.12 1.29 -7.77
N ILE A 104 6.78 1.63 -6.53
CA ILE A 104 7.72 2.02 -5.47
C ILE A 104 7.95 0.87 -4.48
N HIS A 105 7.17 -0.21 -4.60
CA HIS A 105 7.29 -1.41 -3.78
C HIS A 105 7.89 -2.52 -4.65
N PHE A 106 9.10 -2.92 -4.28
CA PHE A 106 9.80 -4.07 -4.86
C PHE A 106 10.05 -5.08 -3.75
N VAL A 107 9.95 -6.36 -4.11
CA VAL A 107 10.42 -7.49 -3.31
C VAL A 107 11.59 -8.10 -4.10
N ASP A 108 12.76 -8.17 -3.48
CA ASP A 108 13.98 -8.74 -4.10
C ASP A 108 14.32 -8.15 -5.48
N GLY A 109 14.13 -6.84 -5.65
CA GLY A 109 14.42 -6.13 -6.90
C GLY A 109 13.38 -6.32 -8.02
N ARG A 110 12.30 -7.07 -7.78
CA ARG A 110 11.15 -7.22 -8.69
C ARG A 110 9.93 -6.47 -8.15
N PRO A 111 9.04 -5.92 -9.00
CA PRO A 111 7.78 -5.36 -8.52
C PRO A 111 7.04 -6.42 -7.70
N ASP A 112 6.45 -6.01 -6.56
CA ASP A 112 5.59 -6.88 -5.75
C ASP A 112 4.57 -7.58 -6.68
N PRO A 113 4.60 -8.92 -6.81
CA PRO A 113 3.88 -9.60 -7.88
C PRO A 113 2.39 -9.36 -7.71
N ALA A 114 1.82 -8.64 -8.67
CA ALA A 114 0.39 -8.62 -8.90
C ALA A 114 -0.02 -10.04 -9.30
N ARG A 115 -0.33 -10.91 -8.33
CA ARG A 115 -0.61 -12.31 -8.64
C ARG A 115 -1.99 -12.44 -9.30
N GLY A 116 -2.00 -12.34 -10.63
CA GLY A 116 -2.96 -12.98 -11.51
C GLY A 116 -2.23 -14.12 -12.23
N GLU A 117 -2.09 -15.27 -11.56
CA GLU A 117 -1.80 -16.53 -12.25
C GLU A 117 -3.12 -17.27 -12.35
N ASP A 118 -3.72 -17.16 -13.55
CA ASP A 118 -4.71 -18.09 -14.05
C ASP A 118 -4.15 -19.52 -13.92
N ARG A 119 -4.77 -20.32 -13.05
CA ARG A 119 -4.56 -21.77 -13.00
C ARG A 119 -5.62 -22.41 -13.87
N SER A 120 -5.40 -22.36 -15.18
CA SER A 120 -6.16 -23.12 -16.17
C SER A 120 -5.18 -23.87 -17.07
N GLY A 121 -5.12 -25.19 -16.89
CA GLY A 121 -4.67 -26.16 -17.90
C GLY A 121 -3.17 -26.34 -18.06
#